data_AF-A0A434SDW4-F1
#
_entry.id   AF-A0A434SDW4-F1
#
_cell.length_a   1.000
_cell.length_b   1.000
_cell.length_c   1.000
_cell.angle_alpha   90.00
_cell.angle_beta   90.00
_cell.angle_gamma   90.00
#
_symmetry.space_group_name_H-M   'P 1'
#
loop_
_entity.id
_entity.type
_entity.pdbx_description
1 polymer ?
#
loop_
_entity_poly.entity_id
_entity_poly.type
_entity_poly.pdbx_seq_one_letter_code
_entity_poly.pdbx_strand_id
1 'polypeptide(L)'
;MLRWSELTESTRPVILGAGYALAGALAAAEIAILALALSPNVSDDYRAYYIDKTTTCLNRDAVGRYTPGRTVSFRSDGAREATTMMVCGWSGPVADGTHSLGESSRLRLTLPPLRDGLRATLEMAAVIRPPQTWQRIVVSANGTEVYRGTLSGDVATTVSFVIPHAVLAGKATLDMAIEYPDGIPQSADASNIYNRAIKLRSFRLDTL
;
A
#
# COMPACT_ATOMS: atom_id res chain seq x y z
N MET A 1 27.11 -52.36 -54.95
CA MET A 1 27.78 -51.35 -54.10
C MET A 1 26.90 -50.11 -54.07
N LEU A 2 26.18 -49.87 -52.98
CA LEU A 2 25.41 -48.62 -52.81
C LEU A 2 26.38 -47.45 -52.60
N ARG A 3 26.12 -46.34 -53.29
CA ARG A 3 26.91 -45.12 -53.27
C ARG A 3 26.57 -44.34 -51.98
N TRP A 4 27.52 -44.21 -51.07
CA TRP A 4 27.39 -43.48 -49.80
C TRP A 4 26.99 -41.99 -49.96
N SER A 5 27.03 -41.44 -51.17
CA SER A 5 26.67 -40.06 -51.49
C SER A 5 25.17 -39.79 -51.62
N GLU A 6 24.32 -40.82 -51.75
CA GLU A 6 22.86 -40.63 -51.93
C GLU A 6 22.09 -40.54 -50.59
N LEU A 7 22.68 -41.02 -49.48
CA LEU A 7 22.07 -40.95 -48.16
C LEU A 7 22.21 -39.57 -47.47
N THR A 8 23.13 -38.72 -47.96
CA THR A 8 23.45 -37.41 -47.36
C THR A 8 22.70 -36.23 -47.99
N GLU A 9 22.26 -36.32 -49.25
CA GLU A 9 21.41 -35.29 -49.86
C GLU A 9 19.98 -35.31 -49.30
N SER A 10 19.45 -36.49 -48.98
CA SER A 10 18.07 -36.64 -48.46
C SER A 10 17.87 -36.10 -47.04
N THR A 11 18.92 -36.06 -46.22
CA THR A 11 18.83 -35.65 -44.80
C THR A 11 19.03 -34.15 -44.59
N ARG A 12 19.72 -33.46 -45.51
CA ARG A 12 19.93 -32.00 -45.44
C ARG A 12 18.64 -31.16 -45.34
N PRO A 13 17.62 -31.34 -46.19
CA PRO A 13 16.39 -30.55 -46.09
C PRO A 13 15.59 -30.85 -44.82
N VAL A 14 15.66 -32.09 -44.32
CA VAL A 14 15.01 -32.49 -43.05
C VAL A 14 15.71 -31.86 -41.85
N ILE A 15 17.04 -31.82 -41.83
CA ILE A 15 17.84 -31.18 -40.76
C ILE A 15 17.66 -29.66 -40.79
N LEU A 16 17.64 -29.04 -41.97
CA LEU A 16 17.34 -27.61 -42.13
C LEU A 16 15.91 -27.28 -41.69
N GLY A 17 14.91 -28.08 -42.09
CA GLY A 17 13.52 -27.91 -41.67
C GLY A 17 13.33 -28.07 -40.16
N ALA A 18 13.98 -29.06 -39.54
CA ALA A 18 13.98 -29.24 -38.09
C ALA A 18 14.68 -28.07 -37.37
N GLY A 19 15.76 -27.54 -37.92
CA GLY A 19 16.47 -26.36 -37.40
C GLY A 19 15.59 -25.11 -37.43
N TYR A 20 14.89 -24.85 -38.54
CA TYR A 20 13.94 -23.73 -38.64
C TYR A 20 12.73 -23.92 -37.72
N ALA A 21 12.21 -25.13 -37.57
CA ALA A 21 11.13 -25.43 -36.64
C ALA A 21 11.55 -25.16 -35.18
N LEU A 22 12.75 -25.58 -34.79
CA LEU A 22 13.30 -25.31 -33.46
C LEU A 22 13.52 -23.81 -33.23
N ALA A 23 14.11 -23.11 -34.21
CA ALA A 23 14.30 -21.66 -34.13
C ALA A 23 12.97 -20.91 -34.02
N GLY A 24 11.95 -21.34 -34.79
CA GLY A 24 10.60 -20.79 -34.70
C GLY A 24 9.94 -21.05 -33.34
N ALA A 25 10.09 -22.26 -32.79
CA ALA A 25 9.59 -22.59 -31.46
C ALA A 25 10.27 -21.76 -30.35
N LEU A 26 11.59 -21.56 -30.44
CA LEU A 26 12.33 -20.69 -29.52
C LEU A 26 11.86 -19.23 -29.65
N ALA A 27 11.76 -18.70 -30.88
CA ALA A 27 11.26 -17.35 -31.10
C ALA A 27 9.84 -17.17 -30.55
N ALA A 28 8.94 -18.14 -30.75
CA ALA A 28 7.59 -18.11 -30.19
C ALA A 28 7.60 -18.14 -28.65
N ALA A 29 8.47 -18.95 -28.04
CA ALA A 29 8.64 -18.98 -26.59
C ALA A 29 9.16 -17.65 -26.03
N GLU A 30 10.17 -17.04 -26.67
CA GLU A 30 10.70 -15.73 -26.28
C GLU A 30 9.64 -14.62 -26.42
N ILE A 31 8.85 -14.64 -27.49
CA ILE A 31 7.73 -13.71 -27.68
C ILE A 31 6.69 -13.90 -26.57
N ALA A 32 6.36 -15.13 -26.19
CA ALA A 32 5.42 -15.41 -25.12
C ALA A 32 5.95 -14.92 -23.75
N ILE A 33 7.25 -15.12 -23.46
CA ILE A 33 7.89 -14.62 -22.25
C ILE A 33 7.87 -13.08 -22.22
N LEU A 34 8.21 -12.43 -23.34
CA LEU A 34 8.17 -10.98 -23.44
C LEU A 34 6.75 -10.43 -23.23
N ALA A 35 5.73 -11.09 -23.80
CA ALA A 35 4.34 -10.70 -23.61
C ALA A 35 3.92 -10.79 -22.13
N LEU A 36 4.33 -11.85 -21.41
CA LEU A 36 4.09 -11.98 -19.97
C LEU A 36 4.84 -10.93 -19.15
N ALA A 37 6.04 -10.52 -19.57
CA ALA A 37 6.79 -9.46 -18.92
C ALA A 37 6.17 -8.07 -19.13
N LEU A 38 5.60 -7.81 -20.31
CA LEU A 38 4.95 -6.54 -20.66
C LEU A 38 3.52 -6.43 -20.09
N SER A 39 2.85 -7.55 -19.83
CA SER A 39 1.49 -7.60 -19.30
C SER A 39 1.37 -8.68 -18.21
N PRO A 40 2.06 -8.49 -17.07
CA PRO A 40 2.04 -9.47 -16.00
C PRO A 40 0.65 -9.55 -15.38
N ASN A 41 0.13 -10.77 -15.24
CA ASN A 41 -1.12 -11.03 -14.55
C ASN A 41 -0.88 -11.09 -13.03
N VAL A 42 -0.88 -9.92 -12.39
CA VAL A 42 -0.69 -9.73 -10.95
C VAL A 42 -1.87 -8.96 -10.36
N SER A 43 -2.02 -8.96 -9.04
CA SER A 43 -3.07 -8.18 -8.39
C SER A 43 -2.88 -6.68 -8.61
N ASP A 44 -3.97 -5.92 -8.57
CA ASP A 44 -3.93 -4.46 -8.74
C ASP A 44 -3.03 -3.77 -7.70
N ASP A 45 -3.05 -4.24 -6.45
CA ASP A 45 -2.18 -3.74 -5.39
C ASP A 45 -0.69 -3.99 -5.68
N TYR A 46 -0.35 -5.18 -6.18
CA TYR A 46 1.02 -5.50 -6.56
C TYR A 46 1.48 -4.64 -7.74
N ARG A 47 0.62 -4.51 -8.75
CA ARG A 47 0.90 -3.70 -9.95
C ARG A 47 1.11 -2.23 -9.56
N ALA A 48 0.22 -1.66 -8.75
CA ALA A 48 0.31 -0.27 -8.29
C ALA A 48 1.62 0.01 -7.54
N TYR A 49 2.11 -0.92 -6.72
CA TYR A 49 3.32 -0.73 -5.91
C TYR A 49 4.63 -1.08 -6.64
N TYR A 50 4.69 -2.21 -7.35
CA TYR A 50 5.94 -2.71 -7.95
C TYR A 50 6.14 -2.26 -9.39
N ILE A 51 5.05 -2.08 -10.16
CA ILE A 51 5.10 -1.85 -11.60
C ILE A 51 4.77 -0.39 -11.91
N ASP A 52 3.55 0.03 -11.63
CA ASP A 52 3.05 1.36 -12.03
C ASP A 52 3.59 2.46 -11.11
N LYS A 53 4.09 2.11 -9.92
CA LYS A 53 4.60 3.05 -8.90
C LYS A 53 3.62 4.17 -8.56
N THR A 54 2.32 3.88 -8.62
CA THR A 54 1.24 4.81 -8.30
C THR A 54 0.92 4.87 -6.80
N THR A 55 1.53 4.00 -5.99
CA THR A 55 1.43 4.03 -4.53
C THR A 55 2.73 3.64 -3.83
N THR A 56 2.98 4.22 -2.67
CA THR A 56 4.03 3.81 -1.72
C THR A 56 3.53 2.81 -0.68
N CYS A 57 2.26 2.39 -0.74
CA CYS A 57 1.59 1.60 0.29
C CYS A 57 1.34 0.17 -0.23
N LEU A 58 2.28 -0.74 -0.01
CA LEU A 58 2.08 -2.16 -0.35
C LEU A 58 1.18 -2.83 0.69
N ASN A 59 -0.05 -3.17 0.30
CA ASN A 59 -1.03 -3.74 1.20
C ASN A 59 -0.53 -5.05 1.84
N ARG A 60 -0.67 -5.14 3.17
CA ARG A 60 -0.56 -6.39 3.92
C ARG A 60 -1.95 -6.93 4.21
N ASP A 61 -2.03 -8.24 4.40
CA ASP A 61 -3.25 -8.88 4.91
C ASP A 61 -3.39 -8.64 6.43
N ALA A 62 -3.81 -7.43 6.78
CA ALA A 62 -4.00 -6.98 8.15
C ALA A 62 -5.42 -6.41 8.33
N VAL A 63 -6.16 -6.95 9.29
CA VAL A 63 -7.50 -6.49 9.68
C VAL A 63 -7.63 -6.58 11.19
N GLY A 64 -7.66 -5.43 11.87
CA GLY A 64 -7.82 -5.39 13.33
C GLY A 64 -9.29 -5.48 13.73
N ARG A 65 -9.61 -6.27 14.76
CA ARG A 65 -10.96 -6.21 15.35
C ARG A 65 -11.06 -4.99 16.26
N TYR A 66 -12.11 -4.22 16.10
CA TYR A 66 -12.28 -2.99 16.85
C TYR A 66 -13.72 -2.81 17.33
N THR A 67 -13.86 -2.32 18.56
CA THR A 67 -15.14 -1.97 19.17
C THR A 67 -15.17 -0.47 19.45
N PRO A 68 -16.18 0.27 18.97
CA PRO A 68 -16.35 1.70 19.26
C PRO A 68 -16.25 2.03 20.75
N GLY A 69 -15.71 3.21 21.06
CA GLY A 69 -15.47 3.73 22.40
C GLY A 69 -14.10 3.38 22.98
N ARG A 70 -13.32 2.51 22.33
CA ARG A 70 -11.97 2.11 22.80
C ARG A 70 -10.87 2.96 22.17
N THR A 71 -9.93 3.44 22.97
CA THR A 71 -8.71 4.05 22.42
C THR A 71 -7.67 2.98 22.15
N VAL A 72 -7.13 2.95 20.93
CA VAL A 72 -5.98 2.13 20.55
C VAL A 72 -4.74 3.02 20.59
N SER A 73 -3.73 2.59 21.35
CA SER A 73 -2.44 3.27 21.40
C SER A 73 -1.55 2.79 20.24
N PHE A 74 -0.95 3.74 19.53
CA PHE A 74 0.06 3.53 18.50
C PHE A 74 1.48 3.72 19.04
N ARG A 75 1.63 3.71 20.38
CA ARG A 75 2.91 3.69 21.08
C ARG A 75 3.28 2.25 21.46
N SER A 76 4.42 2.09 22.13
CA SER A 76 4.93 0.77 22.53
C SER A 76 3.98 -0.03 23.42
N ASP A 77 3.15 0.63 24.24
CA ASP A 77 2.16 -0.01 25.12
C ASP A 77 0.97 -0.63 24.39
N GLY A 78 0.58 -0.09 23.23
CA GLY A 78 -0.50 -0.61 22.38
C GLY A 78 -0.03 -1.40 21.17
N ALA A 79 1.28 -1.69 21.07
CA ALA A 79 1.90 -2.13 19.83
C ALA A 79 1.27 -3.39 19.23
N ARG A 80 0.94 -4.36 20.09
CA ARG A 80 0.34 -5.64 19.69
C ARG A 80 -1.03 -5.44 19.04
N GLU A 81 -1.86 -4.56 19.57
CA GLU A 81 -3.19 -4.28 19.02
C GLU A 81 -3.07 -3.45 17.74
N ALA A 82 -2.30 -2.36 17.78
CA ALA A 82 -2.14 -1.45 16.64
C ALA A 82 -1.55 -2.14 15.40
N THR A 83 -0.61 -3.06 15.57
CA THR A 83 0.01 -3.77 14.42
C THR A 83 -1.02 -4.61 13.63
N THR A 84 -2.06 -5.12 14.28
CA THR A 84 -3.08 -5.97 13.61
C THR A 84 -3.95 -5.20 12.61
N MET A 85 -4.03 -3.87 12.72
CA MET A 85 -4.81 -3.01 11.85
C MET A 85 -3.97 -2.23 10.85
N MET A 86 -2.65 -2.25 10.97
CA MET A 86 -1.73 -1.55 10.06
C MET A 86 -1.57 -2.30 8.75
N VAL A 87 -2.26 -1.83 7.71
CA VAL A 87 -2.17 -2.43 6.38
C VAL A 87 -0.83 -2.10 5.71
N CYS A 88 -0.48 -0.81 5.66
CA CYS A 88 0.76 -0.34 5.05
C CYS A 88 1.07 1.11 5.44
N GLY A 89 2.27 1.58 5.12
CA GLY A 89 2.72 2.95 5.38
C GLY A 89 3.02 3.25 6.85
N TRP A 90 3.38 2.25 7.65
CA TRP A 90 3.69 2.43 9.08
C TRP A 90 5.02 1.79 9.44
N SER A 91 5.86 2.47 10.22
CA SER A 91 7.16 1.93 10.68
C SER A 91 7.06 0.85 11.76
N GLY A 92 5.89 0.73 12.39
CA GLY A 92 5.70 0.00 13.63
C GLY A 92 5.67 0.93 14.85
N PRO A 93 4.93 0.58 15.92
CA PRO A 93 4.82 1.37 17.14
C PRO A 93 6.15 1.51 17.90
N VAL A 94 6.52 2.75 18.22
CA VAL A 94 7.67 3.07 19.09
C VAL A 94 7.24 3.99 20.24
N ALA A 95 8.16 4.34 21.13
CA ALA A 95 7.89 4.96 22.42
C ALA A 95 6.92 6.17 22.37
N ASP A 96 7.03 7.04 21.36
CA ASP A 96 6.26 8.28 21.25
C ASP A 96 5.24 8.28 20.09
N GLY A 97 4.97 7.12 19.49
CA GLY A 97 3.99 6.93 18.41
C GLY A 97 4.53 6.08 17.26
N THR A 98 3.70 5.83 16.27
CA THR A 98 4.06 5.13 15.04
C THR A 98 4.31 6.13 13.93
N HIS A 99 5.48 6.11 13.29
CA HIS A 99 5.73 6.96 12.14
C HIS A 99 4.95 6.51 10.91
N SER A 100 4.40 7.49 10.18
CA SER A 100 4.00 7.25 8.80
C SER A 100 5.22 7.04 7.90
N LEU A 101 5.07 6.19 6.90
CA LEU A 101 6.04 5.90 5.86
C LEU A 101 5.37 6.03 4.50
N GLY A 102 6.05 6.68 3.56
CA GLY A 102 5.52 6.88 2.22
C GLY A 102 4.67 8.14 2.09
N GLU A 103 3.89 8.16 1.01
CA GLU A 103 2.93 9.23 0.67
C GLU A 103 1.55 8.96 1.25
N SER A 104 1.30 7.73 1.72
CA SER A 104 0.06 7.38 2.42
C SER A 104 0.25 6.22 3.39
N SER A 105 -0.60 6.19 4.41
CA SER A 105 -0.70 5.09 5.37
C SER A 105 -2.13 4.60 5.48
N ARG A 106 -2.32 3.32 5.77
CA ARG A 106 -3.65 2.71 5.82
C ARG A 106 -3.87 1.90 7.09
N LEU A 107 -5.06 2.04 7.65
CA LEU A 107 -5.59 1.22 8.74
C LEU A 107 -6.82 0.46 8.25
N ARG A 108 -6.98 -0.79 8.67
CA ARG A 108 -8.17 -1.58 8.34
C ARG A 108 -8.71 -2.28 9.56
N LEU A 109 -10.01 -2.10 9.77
CA LEU A 109 -10.71 -2.52 10.97
C LEU A 109 -11.96 -3.30 10.60
N THR A 110 -12.21 -4.43 11.26
CA THR A 110 -13.55 -5.02 11.33
C THR A 110 -14.33 -4.30 12.41
N LEU A 111 -15.52 -3.82 12.06
CA LEU A 111 -16.42 -3.13 12.96
C LEU A 111 -17.63 -4.03 13.26
N PRO A 112 -18.24 -3.92 14.46
CA PRO A 112 -19.57 -4.49 14.69
C PRO A 112 -20.59 -3.80 13.78
N PRO A 113 -21.79 -4.39 13.57
CA PRO A 113 -22.86 -3.71 12.83
C PRO A 113 -23.17 -2.34 13.45
N LEU A 114 -23.06 -1.28 12.65
CA LEU A 114 -23.32 0.10 13.07
C LEU A 114 -24.67 0.56 12.54
N ARG A 115 -25.39 1.33 13.36
CA ARG A 115 -26.66 1.97 12.97
C ARG A 115 -26.45 3.41 12.47
N ASP A 116 -25.42 4.07 13.01
CA ASP A 116 -25.12 5.47 12.75
C ASP A 116 -23.70 5.65 12.21
N GLY A 117 -23.27 6.90 12.05
CA GLY A 117 -21.90 7.22 11.69
C GLY A 117 -20.94 7.05 12.88
N LEU A 118 -19.67 7.34 12.63
CA LEU A 118 -18.63 7.32 13.66
C LEU A 118 -17.98 8.70 13.79
N ARG A 119 -17.59 9.07 15.00
CA ARG A 119 -16.62 10.14 15.24
C ARG A 119 -15.24 9.52 15.37
N ALA A 120 -14.34 9.83 14.45
CA ALA A 120 -12.94 9.47 14.58
C ALA A 120 -12.19 10.56 15.34
N THR A 121 -11.32 10.14 16.27
CA THR A 121 -10.41 11.01 17.01
C THR A 121 -9.01 10.42 16.92
N LEU A 122 -8.08 11.20 16.37
CA LEU A 122 -6.69 10.81 16.15
C LEU A 122 -5.78 11.81 16.87
N GLU A 123 -4.85 11.30 17.68
CA GLU A 123 -3.77 12.10 18.25
C GLU A 123 -2.52 11.92 17.38
N MET A 124 -2.04 13.01 16.78
CA MET A 124 -0.94 12.98 15.81
C MET A 124 0.06 14.09 16.05
N ALA A 125 1.35 13.82 15.88
CA ALA A 125 2.39 14.84 15.82
C ALA A 125 2.91 14.99 14.39
N ALA A 126 3.12 16.22 13.93
CA ALA A 126 3.75 16.47 12.65
C ALA A 126 5.25 16.11 12.72
N VAL A 127 5.78 15.50 11.66
CA VAL A 127 7.23 15.42 11.46
C VAL A 127 7.69 16.74 10.87
N ILE A 128 8.55 17.43 11.61
CA ILE A 128 9.08 18.75 11.25
C ILE A 128 10.55 18.61 10.87
N ARG A 129 10.92 19.20 9.73
CA ARG A 129 12.31 19.38 9.31
C ARG A 129 12.41 20.75 8.64
N PRO A 130 13.06 21.75 9.25
CA PRO A 130 13.21 23.07 8.67
C PRO A 130 13.69 23.00 7.20
N PRO A 131 13.10 23.78 6.28
CA PRO A 131 12.15 24.88 6.54
C PRO A 131 10.69 24.44 6.76
N GLN A 132 10.38 23.15 6.62
CA GLN A 132 9.01 22.64 6.75
C GLN A 132 8.63 22.42 8.23
N THR A 133 7.68 23.22 8.72
CA THR A 133 7.19 23.24 10.11
C THR A 133 5.74 22.77 10.27
N TRP A 134 5.15 22.26 9.19
CA TRP A 134 3.77 21.81 9.12
C TRP A 134 3.62 20.64 8.14
N GLN A 135 2.49 19.95 8.23
CA GLN A 135 2.14 18.78 7.42
C GLN A 135 0.67 18.83 7.04
N ARG A 136 0.32 18.81 5.75
CA ARG A 136 -1.08 18.56 5.35
C ARG A 136 -1.39 17.08 5.45
N ILE A 137 -2.61 16.79 5.85
CA ILE A 137 -3.17 15.45 5.84
C ILE A 137 -4.54 15.45 5.18
N VAL A 138 -4.81 14.39 4.44
CA VAL A 138 -6.14 14.08 3.91
C VAL A 138 -6.48 12.69 4.42
N VAL A 139 -7.65 12.55 5.04
CA VAL A 139 -8.13 11.27 5.55
C VAL A 139 -9.34 10.85 4.74
N SER A 140 -9.29 9.63 4.20
CA SER A 140 -10.41 8.99 3.55
C SER A 140 -10.84 7.74 4.31
N ALA A 141 -12.14 7.46 4.30
CA ALA A 141 -12.75 6.26 4.83
C ALA A 141 -13.46 5.55 3.68
N ASN A 142 -13.14 4.27 3.46
CA ASN A 142 -13.64 3.46 2.35
C ASN A 142 -13.58 4.18 0.99
N GLY A 143 -12.49 4.93 0.75
CA GLY A 143 -12.25 5.71 -0.47
C GLY A 143 -12.95 7.08 -0.54
N THR A 144 -13.72 7.48 0.48
CA THR A 144 -14.38 8.79 0.54
C THR A 144 -13.61 9.73 1.46
N GLU A 145 -13.23 10.92 1.00
CA GLU A 145 -12.61 11.95 1.85
C GLU A 145 -13.56 12.35 2.99
N VAL A 146 -13.09 12.23 4.23
CA VAL A 146 -13.86 12.58 5.45
C VAL A 146 -13.19 13.68 6.26
N TYR A 147 -11.91 13.98 6.00
CA TYR A 147 -11.20 15.06 6.67
C TYR A 147 -10.02 15.56 5.84
N ARG A 148 -9.75 16.85 5.97
CA ARG A 148 -8.58 17.53 5.45
C ARG A 148 -8.10 18.55 6.47
N GLY A 149 -6.81 18.57 6.74
CA GLY A 149 -6.26 19.45 7.76
C GLY A 149 -4.77 19.70 7.62
N THR A 150 -4.26 20.53 8.52
CA THR A 150 -2.83 20.81 8.65
C THR A 150 -2.44 20.61 10.10
N LEU A 151 -1.39 19.83 10.31
CA LEU A 151 -0.74 19.63 11.59
C LEU A 151 0.49 20.53 11.64
N SER A 152 0.62 21.30 12.71
CA SER A 152 1.72 22.25 12.89
C SER A 152 2.28 22.12 14.29
N GLY A 153 3.55 22.50 14.45
CA GLY A 153 4.24 22.43 15.74
C GLY A 153 4.76 21.05 16.09
N ASP A 154 5.61 21.02 17.11
CA ASP A 154 6.30 19.84 17.62
C ASP A 154 5.47 19.03 18.64
N VAL A 155 4.32 19.56 19.05
CA VAL A 155 3.41 18.93 20.01
C VAL A 155 2.34 18.11 19.26
N ALA A 156 1.97 16.97 19.85
CA ALA A 156 0.87 16.17 19.35
C ALA A 156 -0.45 16.95 19.41
N THR A 157 -1.18 16.95 18.30
CA THR A 157 -2.48 17.58 18.12
C THR A 157 -3.55 16.51 17.99
N THR A 158 -4.68 16.72 18.66
CA THR A 158 -5.88 15.88 18.50
C THR A 158 -6.73 16.44 17.37
N VAL A 159 -7.02 15.62 16.36
CA VAL A 159 -8.01 15.94 15.33
C VAL A 159 -9.22 15.03 15.47
N SER A 160 -10.40 15.58 15.29
CA SER A 160 -11.65 14.84 15.32
C SER A 160 -12.52 15.18 14.13
N PHE A 161 -13.10 14.17 13.51
CA PHE A 161 -13.97 14.32 12.34
C PHE A 161 -15.04 13.23 12.31
N VAL A 162 -16.06 13.43 11.49
CA VAL A 162 -17.19 12.52 11.34
C VAL A 162 -16.97 11.65 10.11
N ILE A 163 -17.14 10.34 10.27
CA ILE A 163 -17.30 9.37 9.20
C ILE A 163 -18.81 9.11 9.06
N PRO A 164 -19.46 9.60 8.00
CA PRO A 164 -20.91 9.44 7.82
C PRO A 164 -21.31 7.98 7.69
N HIS A 165 -22.51 7.63 8.17
CA HIS A 165 -23.05 6.27 8.04
C HIS A 165 -23.05 5.76 6.58
N ALA A 166 -23.33 6.64 5.62
CA ALA A 166 -23.33 6.29 4.19
C ALA A 166 -21.98 5.73 3.69
N VAL A 167 -20.86 6.11 4.31
CA VAL A 167 -19.51 5.60 3.99
C VAL A 167 -19.29 4.20 4.58
N LEU A 168 -20.03 3.85 5.63
CA LEU A 168 -19.93 2.60 6.38
C LEU A 168 -20.99 1.56 5.96
N ALA A 169 -22.13 2.02 5.45
CA ALA A 169 -23.28 1.19 5.13
C ALA A 169 -22.93 0.03 4.18
N GLY A 170 -23.30 -1.19 4.57
CA GLY A 170 -23.04 -2.40 3.79
C GLY A 170 -21.57 -2.85 3.77
N LYS A 171 -20.68 -2.23 4.56
CA LYS A 171 -19.27 -2.62 4.68
C LYS A 171 -19.03 -3.34 6.00
N ALA A 172 -18.39 -4.51 5.93
CA ALA A 172 -17.96 -5.25 7.12
C ALA A 172 -16.67 -4.66 7.74
N THR A 173 -15.95 -3.85 6.97
CA THR A 173 -14.68 -3.26 7.35
C THR A 173 -14.67 -1.76 7.09
N LEU A 174 -13.95 -1.03 7.94
CA LEU A 174 -13.51 0.33 7.68
C LEU A 174 -12.06 0.27 7.20
N ASP A 175 -11.83 0.73 5.97
CA ASP A 175 -10.51 1.04 5.44
C ASP A 175 -10.30 2.55 5.55
N MET A 176 -9.34 2.97 6.36
CA MET A 176 -9.02 4.38 6.56
C MET A 176 -7.63 4.66 6.02
N ALA A 177 -7.54 5.55 5.03
CA ALA A 177 -6.29 6.00 4.46
C ALA A 177 -5.98 7.42 4.92
N ILE A 178 -4.70 7.69 5.16
CA ILE A 178 -4.18 9.01 5.48
C ILE A 178 -3.12 9.32 4.44
N GLU A 179 -3.34 10.36 3.65
CA GLU A 179 -2.43 10.82 2.59
C GLU A 179 -1.62 12.02 3.08
N TYR A 180 -0.37 12.09 2.62
CA TYR A 180 0.64 13.06 3.05
C TYR A 180 1.21 13.83 1.84
N PRO A 181 0.54 14.89 1.39
CA PRO A 181 1.00 15.69 0.24
C PRO A 181 2.40 16.31 0.44
N ASP A 182 2.82 16.49 1.68
CA ASP A 182 4.08 17.17 2.05
C ASP A 182 5.04 16.24 2.82
N GLY A 183 4.98 14.93 2.58
CA GLY A 183 5.87 13.97 3.25
C GLY A 183 7.36 14.32 3.08
N ILE A 184 8.13 14.27 4.17
CA ILE A 184 9.54 14.70 4.18
C ILE A 184 10.45 13.51 3.86
N PRO A 185 11.32 13.61 2.84
CA PRO A 185 12.27 12.54 2.52
C PRO A 185 13.33 12.37 3.61
N GLN A 186 13.84 11.14 3.77
CA GLN A 186 14.89 10.87 4.76
C GLN A 186 16.21 11.55 4.37
N SER A 187 16.55 11.47 3.09
CA SER A 187 17.70 12.11 2.43
C SER A 187 17.32 12.46 0.98
N ALA A 188 18.16 13.23 0.28
CA ALA A 188 17.89 13.66 -1.09
C ALA A 188 17.67 12.49 -2.08
N ASP A 189 18.39 11.38 -1.89
CA ASP A 189 18.34 10.21 -2.78
C ASP A 189 17.44 9.07 -2.25
N ALA A 190 16.77 9.28 -1.10
CA ALA A 190 15.92 8.26 -0.53
C ALA A 190 14.64 8.08 -1.36
N SER A 191 14.25 6.83 -1.58
CA SER A 191 12.94 6.52 -2.17
C SER A 191 11.80 7.11 -1.33
N ASN A 192 10.77 7.61 -2.01
CA ASN A 192 9.58 8.18 -1.38
C ASN A 192 8.87 7.22 -0.41
N ILE A 193 9.06 5.90 -0.53
CA ILE A 193 8.53 4.90 0.41
C ILE A 193 9.02 5.11 1.86
N TYR A 194 10.09 5.87 2.06
CA TYR A 194 10.65 6.21 3.37
C TYR A 194 10.29 7.61 3.84
N ASN A 195 9.50 8.37 3.06
CA ASN A 195 9.05 9.69 3.46
C ASN A 195 8.30 9.60 4.79
N ARG A 196 8.50 10.60 5.65
CA ARG A 196 7.82 10.69 6.94
C ARG A 196 7.00 11.97 6.99
N ALA A 197 5.78 11.87 7.47
CA ALA A 197 4.89 13.01 7.59
C ALA A 197 4.37 13.19 9.01
N ILE A 198 3.93 12.12 9.66
CA ILE A 198 3.36 12.20 11.02
C ILE A 198 3.89 11.10 11.93
N LYS A 199 3.63 11.26 13.22
CA LYS A 199 3.52 10.17 14.19
C LYS A 199 2.07 10.04 14.63
N LEU A 200 1.47 8.88 14.45
CA LEU A 200 0.17 8.55 15.06
C LEU A 200 0.41 8.03 16.48
N ARG A 201 -0.26 8.61 17.47
CA ARG A 201 -0.10 8.26 18.89
C ARG A 201 -1.28 7.48 19.43
N SER A 202 -2.49 7.89 19.09
CA SER A 202 -3.70 7.20 19.49
C SER A 202 -4.81 7.38 18.47
N PHE A 203 -5.73 6.42 18.47
CA PHE A 203 -6.86 6.35 17.58
C PHE A 203 -8.08 5.87 18.35
N ARG A 204 -9.22 6.53 18.14
CA ARG A 204 -10.50 6.16 18.72
C ARG A 204 -11.62 6.45 17.74
N LEU A 205 -12.60 5.55 17.69
CA LEU A 205 -13.87 5.75 17.01
C LEU A 205 -14.97 5.68 18.06
N ASP A 206 -15.85 6.67 18.08
CA ASP A 206 -17.06 6.67 18.91
C ASP A 206 -18.29 6.60 17.98
N THR A 207 -19.34 5.91 18.41
CA THR A 207 -20.64 5.98 17.72
C THR A 207 -21.23 7.38 17.88
N LEU A 208 -21.84 7.89 16.80
CA LEU A 208 -22.57 9.16 16.82
C LEU A 208 -23.96 9.03 17.43
#